data_AF-A0A7K0XNM6-F1
#
_entry.id   AF-A0A7K0XNM6-F1
#
_cell.length_a   1.000
_cell.length_b   1.000
_cell.length_c   1.000
_cell.angle_alpha   90.00
_cell.angle_beta   90.00
_cell.angle_gamma   90.00
#
_symmetry.space_group_name_H-M   'P 1'
#
loop_
_entity.id
_entity.type
_entity.pdbx_description
1 polymer ?
#
loop_
_entity_poly.entity_id
_entity_poly.type
_entity_poly.pdbx_seq_one_letter_code
_entity_poly.pdbx_strand_id
1 'polypeptide(L)' 'AEATGELIPLDVKVGDTVVFSKYGGTEITVGGEDLLILSSRDVLAIVQK' A
#
# COMPACT_ATOMS: atom_id res chain seq x y z
N ALA A 1 -21.37 -5.53 8.59
CA ALA A 1 -21.00 -4.41 9.49
C ALA A 1 -21.33 -3.13 8.73
N GLU A 2 -22.21 -2.30 9.28
CA GLU A 2 -22.52 -0.98 8.72
C GLU A 2 -21.25 -0.11 8.83
N ALA A 3 -20.76 0.41 7.71
CA ALA A 3 -19.60 1.29 7.71
C ALA A 3 -20.06 2.70 8.10
N THR A 4 -19.54 3.24 9.20
CA THR A 4 -19.88 4.53 9.83
C THR A 4 -19.50 5.78 9.01
N GLY A 5 -19.15 5.63 7.73
CA GLY A 5 -18.62 6.71 6.89
C GLY A 5 -17.20 7.16 7.28
N GLU A 6 -16.63 6.59 8.34
CA GLU A 6 -15.28 6.87 8.79
C GLU A 6 -14.25 6.22 7.87
N LEU A 7 -13.17 6.95 7.58
CA LEU A 7 -12.06 6.43 6.81
C LEU A 7 -11.30 5.39 7.66
N ILE A 8 -11.07 4.23 7.07
CA ILE A 8 -10.23 3.20 7.69
C ILE A 8 -8.77 3.57 7.43
N PRO A 9 -7.95 3.76 8.48
CA PRO A 9 -6.53 4.04 8.31
C PRO A 9 -5.80 2.83 7.72
N LEU A 10 -4.71 3.10 7.02
CA LEU A 10 -3.81 2.05 6.54
C LEU A 10 -2.94 1.53 7.70
N ASP A 11 -2.65 0.23 7.69
CA ASP A 11 -1.78 -0.41 8.68
C ASP A 11 -0.27 -0.17 8.42
N VAL A 12 0.07 0.64 7.41
CA VAL A 12 1.45 0.98 7.01
C VAL A 12 1.72 2.46 7.17
N LYS A 13 2.99 2.80 7.41
CA LYS A 13 3.48 4.18 7.47
C LYS A 13 4.66 4.41 6.52
N VAL A 14 4.94 5.68 6.25
CA VAL A 14 6.11 6.09 5.46
C VAL A 14 7.39 5.53 6.09
N GLY A 15 8.21 4.88 5.27
CA GLY A 15 9.47 4.25 5.68
C GLY A 15 9.37 2.76 6.02
N ASP A 16 8.17 2.18 6.10
CA ASP A 16 8.02 0.74 6.26
C ASP A 16 8.52 0.01 5.00
N THR A 17 9.26 -1.08 5.22
CA THR A 17 9.58 -2.04 4.16
C THR A 17 8.52 -3.13 4.18
N VAL A 18 7.89 -3.40 3.04
CA VAL A 18 6.76 -4.32 2.96
C VAL A 18 6.95 -5.41 1.93
N VAL A 19 6.30 -6.55 2.18
CA VAL A 19 6.05 -7.58 1.17
C VAL A 19 4.69 -7.30 0.57
N PHE A 20 4.60 -7.22 -0.76
CA PHE A 20 3.34 -7.04 -1.48
C PHE A 20 3.11 -8.13 -2.52
N SER A 21 1.89 -8.25 -3.02
CA SER A 21 1.53 -9.26 -4.02
C SER A 21 2.22 -8.97 -5.36
N LYS A 22 2.87 -9.98 -5.96
CA LYS A 22 3.66 -9.84 -7.20
C LYS A 22 2.87 -9.23 -8.38
N TYR A 23 1.56 -9.47 -8.43
CA TYR A 23 0.69 -9.06 -9.52
C TYR A 23 -0.28 -7.94 -9.10
N GLY A 24 -0.09 -7.35 -7.92
CA GLY A 24 -0.91 -6.25 -7.41
C GLY A 24 -0.33 -4.89 -7.77
N GLY A 25 -1.22 -3.89 -7.76
CA GLY A 25 -0.88 -2.49 -7.95
C GLY A 25 -1.00 -1.94 -9.37
N THR A 26 -0.63 -0.68 -9.52
CA THR A 26 -0.64 0.05 -10.79
C THR A 26 0.62 0.89 -10.88
N GLU A 27 1.39 0.66 -11.94
CA GLU A 27 2.59 1.44 -12.25
C GLU A 27 2.20 2.82 -12.78
N ILE A 28 2.86 3.85 -12.28
CA ILE A 28 2.68 5.24 -12.70
C ILE A 28 4.04 5.95 -12.71
N THR A 29 4.17 6.97 -13.57
CA THR A 29 5.32 7.88 -13.55
C THR A 29 4.87 9.24 -13.05
N VAL A 30 5.53 9.78 -12.03
CA VAL A 30 5.24 11.11 -11.46
C VAL A 30 6.55 11.85 -11.28
N GLY A 31 6.67 13.04 -11.86
CA GLY A 31 7.88 13.86 -11.72
C GLY A 31 9.16 13.22 -12.27
N GLY A 32 9.05 12.22 -13.16
CA GLY A 32 10.18 11.47 -13.69
C GLY A 32 10.60 10.26 -12.86
N GLU A 33 9.87 9.95 -11.77
CA GLU A 33 10.07 8.75 -10.98
C GLU A 33 8.98 7.72 -11.28
N ASP A 34 9.39 6.46 -11.42
CA ASP A 34 8.48 5.33 -11.57
C ASP A 34 8.07 4.82 -10.19
N LEU A 35 6.76 4.81 -9.94
CA LEU A 35 6.15 4.44 -8.66
C LEU A 35 5.11 3.32 -8.88
N LEU A 36 4.86 2.56 -7.83
CA LEU A 36 3.80 1.54 -7.80
C LEU A 36 2.74 1.92 -6.77
N ILE A 37 1.51 2.19 -7.24
CA ILE A 37 0.36 2.37 -6.35
C ILE A 37 -0.13 0.99 -5.90
N LEU A 38 -0.28 0.78 -4.59
CA LEU A 38 -0.82 -0.44 -4.01
C LEU A 38 -2.11 -0.15 -3.26
N SER A 39 -3.06 -1.10 -3.32
CA SER A 39 -4.17 -1.13 -2.37
C SER A 39 -3.68 -1.73 -1.05
N SER A 40 -4.30 -1.35 0.08
CA SER A 40 -3.97 -1.92 1.40
C SER A 40 -3.99 -3.45 1.41
N ARG A 41 -4.89 -4.06 0.65
CA ARG A 41 -5.02 -5.53 0.57
C ARG A 41 -3.86 -6.23 -0.14
N ASP A 42 -3.11 -5.49 -0.94
CA ASP A 42 -1.97 -6.03 -1.70
C ASP A 42 -0.70 -6.06 -0.83
N VAL A 43 -0.71 -5.39 0.32
CA VAL A 43 0.36 -5.44 1.32
C VAL A 43 0.16 -6.67 2.21
N LEU A 44 1.11 -7.60 2.17
CA LEU A 44 1.02 -8.91 2.83
C LEU A 44 1.72 -8.93 4.19
N ALA A 45 2.80 -8.18 4.36
CA ALA A 45 3.56 -8.10 5.61
C ALA A 45 4.43 -6.83 5.69
N ILE A 46 4.73 -6.38 6.90
CA ILE A 46 5.78 -5.39 7.19
C ILE A 46 7.03 -6.16 7.65
N VAL A 47 8.17 -5.87 7.05
CA VAL A 47 9.46 -6.49 7.36
C VAL A 47 10.17 -5.68 8.45
N GLN A 48 10.53 -6.35 9.54
CA GLN A 48 11.40 -5.80 10.58
C GLN A 48 12.81 -6.39 10.44
N LYS A 49 13.83 -5.57 10.67
CA LYS A 49 15.23 -6.01 10.72
C LYS A 49 15.56 -6.68 12.05
#